data_AF-A0A3B9JDE2-F1
#
_entry.id   AF-A0A3B9JDE2-F1
#
_cell.length_a   1.000
_cell.length_b   1.000
_cell.length_c   1.000
_cell.angle_alpha   90.00
_cell.angle_beta   90.00
_cell.angle_gamma   90.00
#
_symmetry.space_group_name_H-M   'P 1'
#
loop_
_entity.id
_entity.type
_entity.pdbx_description
1 polymer ?
#
loop_
_entity_poly.entity_id
_entity_poly.type
_entity_poly.pdbx_seq_one_letter_code
_entity_poly.pdbx_strand_id
1 'polypeptide(L)'
;MTRASTFYILPLATINRTRLLPYPGRVVVRVGQKVSPSEVVAEASVSRKHVIVDLAEKLQLPNEKLESFVRVKRGQKVAKGDLLAESKGIFGREVLSPVDGRVTAQGGGKLVLEIGRATIEIHAGLAGTVTEIIEDFGVVIRASGAVVQGVWGNGKMDAGVLFSLIEKPDDLLEPSRLDVSLRGSVILAGHVAEAAALKNAAELPVRGLVLSSMSPALIPLARQAPYPILLLDGFGRRPMNAAAFKLLTTNLKRDVILNAEAANRTQGTLPELFLALPFNQEPPEAPAFETFAQGQTVRIISMLHPGRIGTLVHLPEELTILPSGVRAKSSRVRLESGEEILVPLSNLEVLG
;
A
#
# COMPACT_ATOMS: atom_id res chain seq x y z
N MET A 1 6.53 -10.06 -26.59
CA MET A 1 6.85 -8.66 -26.22
C MET A 1 7.29 -8.62 -24.78
N THR A 2 8.43 -8.00 -24.46
CA THR A 2 8.92 -7.88 -23.08
C THR A 2 8.33 -6.62 -22.46
N ARG A 3 7.51 -6.77 -21.41
CA ARG A 3 6.90 -5.64 -20.68
C ARG A 3 7.88 -5.05 -19.67
N ALA A 4 7.83 -3.74 -19.50
CA ALA A 4 8.54 -2.97 -18.50
C ALA A 4 7.55 -2.35 -17.52
N SER A 5 7.87 -2.36 -16.23
CA SER A 5 7.20 -1.45 -15.30
C SER A 5 7.63 -0.02 -15.61
N THR A 6 6.68 0.90 -15.59
CA THR A 6 6.95 2.32 -15.82
C THR A 6 7.05 3.06 -14.49
N PHE A 7 7.97 4.04 -14.42
CA PHE A 7 8.10 4.98 -13.31
C PHE A 7 7.74 6.38 -13.81
N TYR A 8 6.69 6.95 -13.24
CA TYR A 8 6.03 8.15 -13.74
C TYR A 8 6.33 9.41 -12.92
N ILE A 9 6.74 10.46 -13.62
CA ILE A 9 6.68 11.84 -13.14
C ILE A 9 5.88 12.64 -14.18
N LEU A 10 4.56 12.53 -14.09
CA LEU A 10 3.64 13.06 -15.09
C LEU A 10 3.01 14.35 -14.58
N PRO A 11 3.21 15.50 -15.25
CA PRO A 11 2.61 16.76 -14.82
C PRO A 11 1.09 16.79 -15.00
N LEU A 12 0.57 16.01 -15.95
CA LEU A 12 -0.86 15.86 -16.18
C LEU A 12 -1.11 14.57 -16.98
N ALA A 13 -1.84 13.63 -16.40
CA ALA A 13 -2.21 12.39 -17.05
C ALA A 13 -3.53 11.85 -16.49
N THR A 14 -4.14 10.93 -17.21
CA THR A 14 -5.24 10.11 -16.69
C THR A 14 -4.69 8.79 -16.18
N ILE A 15 -5.06 8.42 -14.96
CA ILE A 15 -4.66 7.18 -14.30
C ILE A 15 -5.87 6.35 -13.94
N ASN A 16 -5.69 5.03 -13.99
CA ASN A 16 -6.63 4.06 -13.44
C ASN A 16 -5.99 3.41 -12.22
N ARG A 17 -6.74 3.38 -11.11
CA ARG A 17 -6.29 2.79 -9.85
C ARG A 17 -7.32 1.80 -9.34
N THR A 18 -6.87 0.57 -9.19
CA THR A 18 -7.67 -0.52 -8.65
C THR A 18 -7.64 -0.49 -7.13
N ARG A 19 -8.79 -0.67 -6.50
CA ARG A 19 -8.98 -0.75 -5.06
C ARG A 19 -9.66 -2.07 -4.75
N LEU A 20 -8.97 -2.95 -4.02
CA LEU A 20 -9.40 -4.33 -3.79
C LEU A 20 -9.44 -4.66 -2.31
N LEU A 21 -10.49 -5.37 -1.92
CA LEU A 21 -10.59 -6.07 -0.67
C LEU A 21 -9.67 -7.30 -0.68
N PRO A 22 -9.09 -7.67 0.47
CA PRO A 22 -8.31 -8.90 0.60
C PRO A 22 -9.17 -10.17 0.62
N TYR A 23 -10.49 -10.04 0.81
CA TYR A 23 -11.45 -11.13 0.86
C TYR A 23 -12.75 -10.71 0.15
N PRO A 24 -13.58 -11.67 -0.32
CA PRO A 24 -14.91 -11.35 -0.84
C PRO A 24 -15.73 -10.55 0.18
N GLY A 25 -16.40 -9.53 -0.31
CA GLY A 25 -17.21 -8.59 0.44
C GLY A 25 -18.25 -7.95 -0.47
N ARG A 26 -18.52 -6.67 -0.25
CA ARG A 26 -19.52 -5.91 -1.00
C ARG A 26 -18.94 -4.60 -1.49
N VAL A 27 -19.16 -4.30 -2.76
CA VAL A 27 -18.91 -2.98 -3.33
C VAL A 27 -20.11 -2.07 -3.01
N VAL A 28 -19.84 -0.88 -2.47
CA VAL A 28 -20.87 0.05 -1.97
C VAL A 28 -21.10 1.27 -2.87
N VAL A 29 -20.40 1.31 -4.00
CA VAL A 29 -20.50 2.36 -5.04
C VAL A 29 -20.91 1.76 -6.38
N ARG A 30 -21.23 2.62 -7.36
CA ARG A 30 -21.63 2.20 -8.72
C ARG A 30 -20.73 2.77 -9.81
N VAL A 31 -20.69 2.11 -10.97
CA VAL A 31 -20.03 2.65 -12.18
C VAL A 31 -20.58 4.04 -12.52
N GLY A 32 -19.70 4.98 -12.85
CA GLY A 32 -20.00 6.38 -13.14
C GLY A 32 -20.08 7.27 -11.89
N GLN A 33 -20.02 6.72 -10.67
CA GLN A 33 -20.01 7.50 -9.44
C GLN A 33 -18.69 8.26 -9.28
N LYS A 34 -18.79 9.56 -8.99
CA LYS A 34 -17.65 10.34 -8.52
C LYS A 34 -17.40 10.06 -7.05
N VAL A 35 -16.15 9.80 -6.69
CA VAL A 35 -15.74 9.46 -5.33
C VAL A 35 -14.72 10.45 -4.78
N SER A 36 -14.78 10.70 -3.48
CA SER A 36 -13.74 11.44 -2.75
C SER A 36 -12.70 10.49 -2.16
N PRO A 37 -11.47 10.95 -1.82
CA PRO A 37 -10.42 10.06 -1.31
C PRO A 37 -10.81 9.28 -0.04
N SER A 38 -11.61 9.89 0.83
CA SER A 38 -12.09 9.32 2.09
C SER A 38 -13.40 8.53 1.96
N GLU A 39 -13.91 8.33 0.74
CA GLU A 39 -15.14 7.57 0.54
C GLU A 39 -14.85 6.08 0.56
N VAL A 40 -15.63 5.32 1.34
CA VAL A 40 -15.56 3.85 1.33
C VAL A 40 -16.16 3.34 0.02
N VAL A 41 -15.40 2.54 -0.73
CA VAL A 41 -15.83 1.98 -2.03
C VAL A 41 -16.19 0.51 -1.94
N ALA A 42 -15.62 -0.22 -0.99
CA ALA A 42 -15.94 -1.61 -0.74
C ALA A 42 -15.70 -1.97 0.73
N GLU A 43 -16.47 -2.92 1.25
CA GLU A 43 -16.37 -3.41 2.62
C GLU A 43 -16.47 -4.94 2.68
N ALA A 44 -15.70 -5.58 3.55
CA ALA A 44 -15.80 -7.01 3.82
C ALA A 44 -15.93 -7.28 5.32
N SER A 45 -16.78 -8.23 5.70
CA SER A 45 -16.90 -8.69 7.09
C SER A 45 -15.97 -9.88 7.30
N VAL A 46 -14.90 -9.67 8.07
CA VAL A 46 -13.95 -10.73 8.41
C VAL A 46 -14.16 -11.15 9.84
N SER A 47 -14.38 -12.45 10.02
CA SER A 47 -14.36 -13.09 11.32
C SER A 47 -12.92 -13.33 11.75
N ARG A 48 -12.50 -12.70 12.84
CA ARG A 48 -11.06 -12.66 13.19
C ARG A 48 -10.65 -13.58 14.31
N LYS A 49 -11.58 -14.15 15.08
CA LYS A 49 -11.21 -14.88 16.30
C LYS A 49 -12.15 -16.05 16.55
N HIS A 50 -11.55 -17.17 16.90
CA HIS A 50 -12.24 -18.35 17.38
C HIS A 50 -11.86 -18.57 18.85
N VAL A 51 -12.86 -18.83 19.70
CA VAL A 51 -12.70 -19.24 21.08
C VAL A 51 -13.13 -20.69 21.17
N ILE A 52 -12.25 -21.55 21.66
CA ILE A 52 -12.56 -22.95 21.91
C ILE A 52 -13.00 -23.09 23.37
N VAL A 53 -14.20 -23.62 23.57
CA VAL A 53 -14.73 -23.99 24.88
C VAL A 53 -14.62 -25.50 25.03
N ASP A 54 -13.79 -25.95 25.96
CA ASP A 54 -13.66 -27.37 26.29
C ASP A 54 -14.81 -27.80 27.21
N LEU A 55 -15.77 -28.54 26.67
CA LEU A 55 -16.95 -29.01 27.42
C LEU A 55 -16.60 -30.25 28.24
N ALA A 56 -15.72 -31.11 27.75
CA ALA A 56 -15.29 -32.33 28.43
C ALA A 56 -14.61 -32.01 29.75
N GLU A 57 -13.67 -31.06 29.72
CA GLU A 57 -12.96 -30.59 30.90
C GLU A 57 -13.91 -29.92 31.90
N LYS A 58 -14.77 -29.02 31.43
CA LYS A 58 -15.65 -28.24 32.31
C LYS A 58 -16.77 -29.08 32.93
N LEU A 59 -17.37 -30.00 32.17
CA LEU A 59 -18.41 -30.91 32.65
C LEU A 59 -17.83 -32.14 33.36
N GLN A 60 -16.53 -32.42 33.25
CA GLN A 60 -15.88 -33.65 33.74
C GLN A 60 -16.56 -34.93 33.23
N LEU A 61 -16.87 -34.95 31.92
CA LEU A 61 -17.53 -36.08 31.26
C LEU A 61 -16.70 -36.57 30.08
N PRO A 62 -16.73 -37.89 29.79
CA PRO A 62 -16.06 -38.44 28.63
C PRO A 62 -16.78 -38.02 27.34
N ASN A 63 -16.03 -37.94 26.24
CA ASN A 63 -16.50 -37.36 24.98
C ASN A 63 -17.75 -38.04 24.42
N GLU A 64 -17.94 -39.34 24.64
CA GLU A 64 -19.08 -40.08 24.09
C GLU A 64 -20.42 -39.64 24.71
N LYS A 65 -20.41 -39.06 25.91
CA LYS A 65 -21.64 -38.65 26.61
C LYS A 65 -22.02 -37.19 26.36
N LEU A 66 -21.09 -36.37 25.87
CA LEU A 66 -21.21 -34.91 25.82
C LEU A 66 -22.28 -34.41 24.83
N GLU A 67 -22.49 -35.10 23.70
CA GLU A 67 -23.47 -34.64 22.70
C GLU A 67 -24.88 -34.46 23.27
N SER A 68 -25.28 -35.33 24.21
CA SER A 68 -26.60 -35.28 24.85
C SER A 68 -26.78 -34.11 25.84
N PHE A 69 -25.70 -33.42 26.19
CA PHE A 69 -25.66 -32.33 27.17
C PHE A 69 -25.43 -30.95 26.54
N VAL A 70 -25.08 -30.88 25.25
CA VAL A 70 -24.93 -29.60 24.53
C VAL A 70 -26.30 -28.98 24.26
N ARG A 71 -26.46 -27.70 24.61
CA ARG A 71 -27.73 -26.96 24.49
C ARG A 71 -27.78 -26.02 23.29
N VAL A 72 -26.66 -25.87 22.57
CA VAL A 72 -26.54 -24.98 21.42
C VAL A 72 -26.31 -25.74 20.11
N LYS A 73 -26.71 -25.15 18.99
CA LYS A 73 -26.54 -25.75 17.65
C LYS A 73 -25.55 -24.96 16.79
N ARG A 74 -24.95 -25.63 15.80
CA ARG A 74 -24.13 -24.95 14.78
C ARG A 74 -24.93 -23.83 14.12
N GLY A 75 -24.32 -22.64 14.02
CA GLY A 75 -24.92 -21.42 13.49
C GLY A 75 -25.65 -20.56 14.52
N GLN A 76 -25.88 -21.05 15.75
CA GLN A 76 -26.58 -20.30 16.80
C GLN A 76 -25.73 -19.14 17.33
N LYS A 77 -26.34 -17.96 17.49
CA LYS A 77 -25.76 -16.83 18.21
C LYS A 77 -25.88 -17.05 19.71
N VAL A 78 -24.82 -16.76 20.45
CA VAL A 78 -24.75 -16.85 21.92
C VAL A 78 -24.20 -15.54 22.47
N ALA A 79 -24.77 -15.05 23.56
CA ALA A 79 -24.22 -13.97 24.36
C ALA A 79 -23.31 -14.52 25.46
N LYS A 80 -22.40 -13.69 25.98
CA LYS A 80 -21.62 -14.00 27.17
C LYS A 80 -22.56 -14.32 28.33
N GLY A 81 -22.34 -15.48 28.96
CA GLY A 81 -23.20 -15.99 30.03
C GLY A 81 -24.29 -16.95 29.55
N ASP A 82 -24.54 -17.10 28.25
CA ASP A 82 -25.52 -18.06 27.75
C ASP A 82 -25.11 -19.50 28.04
N LEU A 83 -26.07 -20.36 28.37
CA LEU A 83 -25.84 -21.78 28.64
C LEU A 83 -25.46 -22.53 27.35
N LEU A 84 -24.23 -23.05 27.30
CA LEU A 84 -23.72 -23.84 26.18
C LEU A 84 -23.97 -25.34 26.35
N ALA A 85 -23.75 -25.84 27.56
CA ALA A 85 -23.94 -27.25 27.91
C ALA A 85 -24.21 -27.42 29.41
N GLU A 86 -24.92 -28.48 29.77
CA GLU A 86 -25.35 -28.74 31.15
C GLU A 86 -25.44 -30.24 31.42
N SER A 87 -24.81 -30.74 32.49
CA SER A 87 -24.95 -32.15 32.91
C SER A 87 -26.15 -32.35 33.85
N LYS A 88 -26.91 -33.43 33.69
CA LYS A 88 -28.07 -33.75 34.55
C LYS A 88 -27.67 -34.28 35.93
N GLY A 89 -28.39 -33.89 36.99
CA GLY A 89 -28.28 -34.45 38.35
C GLY A 89 -28.21 -33.40 39.46
N ILE A 90 -28.23 -33.83 40.74
CA ILE A 90 -28.22 -32.95 41.93
C ILE A 90 -26.90 -32.13 42.04
N PHE A 91 -25.83 -32.57 41.38
CA PHE A 91 -24.54 -31.87 41.26
C PHE A 91 -24.22 -31.48 39.81
N GLY A 92 -25.24 -31.18 39.02
CA GLY A 92 -25.09 -30.79 37.63
C GLY A 92 -24.17 -29.59 37.46
N ARG A 93 -23.32 -29.62 36.43
CA ARG A 93 -22.44 -28.52 36.05
C ARG A 93 -22.97 -27.83 34.81
N GLU A 94 -22.79 -26.52 34.80
CA GLU A 94 -23.12 -25.67 33.68
C GLU A 94 -21.84 -25.15 33.02
N VAL A 95 -21.87 -25.10 31.69
CA VAL A 95 -20.86 -24.42 30.90
C VAL A 95 -21.52 -23.23 30.23
N LEU A 96 -21.13 -22.04 30.66
CA LEU A 96 -21.61 -20.78 30.10
C LEU A 96 -20.66 -20.26 29.03
N SER A 97 -21.19 -19.48 28.10
CA SER A 97 -20.39 -18.84 27.06
C SER A 97 -19.48 -17.77 27.68
N PRO A 98 -18.16 -17.82 27.42
CA PRO A 98 -17.24 -16.81 27.95
C PRO A 98 -17.32 -15.47 27.20
N VAL A 99 -17.97 -15.44 26.03
CA VAL A 99 -17.93 -14.36 25.03
C VAL A 99 -19.24 -14.28 24.25
N ASP A 100 -19.53 -13.12 23.66
CA ASP A 100 -20.53 -12.99 22.61
C ASP A 100 -19.99 -13.60 21.31
N GLY A 101 -20.77 -14.42 20.62
CA GLY A 101 -20.31 -15.06 19.40
C GLY A 101 -21.33 -15.93 18.69
N ARG A 102 -20.84 -16.76 17.76
CA ARG A 102 -21.64 -17.73 17.01
C ARG A 102 -20.99 -19.11 17.04
N VAL A 103 -21.77 -20.16 17.26
CA VAL A 103 -21.27 -21.53 17.22
C VAL A 103 -20.92 -21.92 15.79
N THR A 104 -19.65 -22.21 15.48
CA THR A 104 -19.20 -22.59 14.12
C THR A 104 -18.91 -24.07 13.96
N ALA A 105 -18.47 -24.72 15.02
CA ALA A 105 -18.22 -26.16 15.05
C ALA A 105 -18.46 -26.75 16.45
N GLN A 106 -18.83 -28.02 16.47
CA GLN A 106 -19.01 -28.84 17.67
C GLN A 106 -18.45 -30.23 17.35
N GLY A 107 -17.65 -30.79 18.26
CA GLY A 107 -17.10 -32.14 18.10
C GLY A 107 -15.98 -32.43 19.08
N GLY A 108 -15.74 -33.70 19.38
CA GLY A 108 -14.65 -34.14 20.27
C GLY A 108 -14.68 -33.51 21.67
N GLY A 109 -15.87 -33.21 22.19
CA GLY A 109 -16.06 -32.55 23.48
C GLY A 109 -15.76 -31.05 23.50
N LYS A 110 -15.60 -30.40 22.33
CA LYS A 110 -15.29 -28.98 22.22
C LYS A 110 -16.36 -28.24 21.43
N LEU A 111 -16.58 -26.98 21.80
CA LEU A 111 -17.38 -26.00 21.08
C LEU A 111 -16.46 -24.91 20.54
N VAL A 112 -16.59 -24.56 19.26
CA VAL A 112 -15.87 -23.45 18.65
C VAL A 112 -16.82 -22.28 18.47
N LEU A 113 -16.52 -21.17 19.14
CA LEU A 113 -17.25 -19.91 19.05
C LEU A 113 -16.48 -18.93 18.19
N GLU A 114 -17.14 -18.39 17.20
CA GLU A 114 -16.66 -17.30 16.36
C GLU A 114 -16.97 -15.96 17.02
N ILE A 115 -15.95 -15.16 17.33
CA ILE A 115 -16.08 -13.86 18.00
C ILE A 115 -15.62 -12.71 17.11
N GLY A 116 -16.39 -11.62 17.14
CA GLY A 116 -16.07 -10.37 16.47
C GLY A 116 -16.17 -10.44 14.95
N ARG A 117 -17.07 -9.63 14.39
CA ARG A 117 -16.96 -9.22 12.99
C ARG A 117 -16.09 -7.98 12.94
N ALA A 118 -14.94 -8.06 12.29
CA ALA A 118 -14.18 -6.88 11.92
C ALA A 118 -14.57 -6.51 10.49
N THR A 119 -15.08 -5.30 10.30
CA THR A 119 -15.25 -4.75 8.95
C THR A 119 -13.88 -4.31 8.45
N ILE A 120 -13.53 -4.72 7.23
CA ILE A 120 -12.43 -4.15 6.47
C ILE A 120 -13.08 -3.23 5.44
N GLU A 121 -12.72 -1.96 5.49
CA GLU A 121 -13.16 -0.96 4.52
C GLU A 121 -11.99 -0.61 3.62
N ILE A 122 -12.26 -0.51 2.33
CA ILE A 122 -11.34 0.04 1.35
C ILE A 122 -11.88 1.39 0.94
N HIS A 123 -11.06 2.41 1.15
CA HIS A 123 -11.34 3.77 0.71
C HIS A 123 -10.95 3.95 -0.75
N ALA A 124 -11.62 4.87 -1.44
CA ALA A 124 -11.28 5.26 -2.80
C ALA A 124 -9.80 5.63 -2.90
N GLY A 125 -9.27 6.38 -1.92
CA GLY A 125 -7.86 6.76 -1.86
C GLY A 125 -7.41 7.63 -3.02
N LEU A 126 -8.34 8.15 -3.83
CA LEU A 126 -8.15 9.24 -4.78
C LEU A 126 -9.50 9.85 -5.17
N ALA A 127 -9.48 11.12 -5.58
CA ALA A 127 -10.66 11.77 -6.15
C ALA A 127 -10.77 11.39 -7.63
N GLY A 128 -11.89 10.78 -8.03
CA GLY A 128 -12.06 10.26 -9.39
C GLY A 128 -13.45 9.73 -9.67
N THR A 129 -13.58 8.98 -10.77
CA THR A 129 -14.83 8.34 -11.20
C THR A 129 -14.65 6.83 -11.23
N VAL A 130 -15.60 6.09 -10.67
CA VAL A 130 -15.63 4.62 -10.75
C VAL A 130 -15.90 4.20 -12.19
N THR A 131 -14.98 3.48 -12.83
CA THR A 131 -15.12 3.01 -14.22
C THR A 131 -15.48 1.53 -14.31
N GLU A 132 -15.13 0.75 -13.29
CA GLU A 132 -15.36 -0.70 -13.25
C GLU A 132 -15.67 -1.16 -11.83
N ILE A 133 -16.57 -2.13 -11.71
CA ILE A 133 -16.81 -2.89 -10.48
C ILE A 133 -16.21 -4.27 -10.65
N ILE A 134 -15.35 -4.64 -9.72
CA ILE A 134 -14.79 -5.98 -9.60
C ILE A 134 -15.65 -6.69 -8.56
N GLU A 135 -16.56 -7.54 -9.02
CA GLU A 135 -17.59 -8.19 -8.20
C GLU A 135 -16.98 -8.79 -6.93
N ASP A 136 -17.65 -8.57 -5.79
CA ASP A 136 -17.24 -8.95 -4.43
C ASP A 136 -15.89 -8.40 -3.92
N PHE A 137 -15.06 -7.77 -4.76
CA PHE A 137 -13.71 -7.38 -4.36
C PHE A 137 -13.47 -5.88 -4.35
N GLY A 138 -14.01 -5.10 -5.29
CA GLY A 138 -13.71 -3.68 -5.32
C GLY A 138 -14.00 -2.96 -6.62
N VAL A 139 -13.19 -1.96 -6.93
CA VAL A 139 -13.45 -1.01 -8.03
C VAL A 139 -12.17 -0.57 -8.75
N VAL A 140 -12.33 -0.12 -9.99
CA VAL A 140 -11.33 0.69 -10.70
C VAL A 140 -11.79 2.14 -10.70
N ILE A 141 -10.91 3.05 -10.27
CA ILE A 141 -11.14 4.48 -10.21
C ILE A 141 -10.26 5.17 -11.25
N ARG A 142 -10.89 5.93 -12.13
CA ARG A 142 -10.24 6.79 -13.12
C ARG A 142 -10.12 8.21 -12.58
N ALA A 143 -8.93 8.78 -12.63
CA ALA A 143 -8.68 10.15 -12.21
C ALA A 143 -7.65 10.83 -13.10
N SER A 144 -7.70 12.15 -13.14
CA SER A 144 -6.79 12.96 -13.95
C SER A 144 -6.08 13.98 -13.09
N GLY A 145 -4.78 14.10 -13.24
CA GLY A 145 -3.95 14.92 -12.39
C GLY A 145 -2.46 14.72 -12.60
N ALA A 146 -1.68 15.36 -11.75
CA ALA A 146 -0.25 15.11 -11.68
C ALA A 146 0.03 13.84 -10.85
N VAL A 147 1.01 13.06 -11.29
CA VAL A 147 1.44 11.82 -10.66
C VAL A 147 2.93 11.86 -10.46
N VAL A 148 3.38 11.66 -9.22
CA VAL A 148 4.80 11.51 -8.89
C VAL A 148 4.99 10.18 -8.18
N GLN A 149 5.55 9.21 -8.87
CA GLN A 149 5.89 7.92 -8.27
C GLN A 149 7.17 8.01 -7.45
N GLY A 150 7.24 7.22 -6.39
CA GLY A 150 8.43 7.02 -5.59
C GLY A 150 8.91 5.58 -5.64
N VAL A 151 10.12 5.36 -5.14
CA VAL A 151 10.76 4.04 -5.15
C VAL A 151 10.48 3.24 -3.89
N TRP A 152 10.03 3.91 -2.83
CA TRP A 152 9.75 3.28 -1.54
C TRP A 152 8.63 3.99 -0.79
N GLY A 153 7.81 3.19 -0.11
CA GLY A 153 6.72 3.62 0.74
C GLY A 153 6.60 2.72 1.98
N ASN A 154 6.07 3.26 3.08
CA ASN A 154 5.94 2.56 4.36
C ASN A 154 4.61 1.81 4.58
N GLY A 155 3.80 1.63 3.54
CA GLY A 155 2.54 0.89 3.55
C GLY A 155 1.33 1.68 4.05
N LYS A 156 1.41 3.02 4.09
CA LYS A 156 0.31 3.88 4.59
C LYS A 156 -0.17 4.82 3.51
N MET A 157 -1.37 5.35 3.70
CA MET A 157 -1.97 6.32 2.79
C MET A 157 -2.65 7.43 3.59
N ASP A 158 -2.53 8.66 3.11
CA ASP A 158 -3.25 9.80 3.66
C ASP A 158 -3.34 10.94 2.64
N ALA A 159 -4.08 12.00 2.95
CA ALA A 159 -4.23 13.20 2.15
C ALA A 159 -4.10 14.47 3.01
N GLY A 160 -3.68 15.56 2.37
CA GLY A 160 -3.58 16.88 2.98
C GLY A 160 -2.94 17.91 2.07
N VAL A 161 -2.81 19.14 2.55
CA VAL A 161 -2.21 20.25 1.80
C VAL A 161 -0.69 20.07 1.71
N LEU A 162 -0.12 20.18 0.50
CA LEU A 162 1.32 20.07 0.27
C LEU A 162 2.07 21.33 0.73
N PHE A 163 3.00 21.17 1.65
CA PHE A 163 3.88 22.23 2.15
C PHE A 163 5.34 21.89 1.87
N SER A 164 6.14 22.85 1.42
CA SER A 164 7.58 22.64 1.13
C SER A 164 8.46 23.10 2.28
N LEU A 165 9.41 22.26 2.66
CA LEU A 165 10.59 22.62 3.45
C LEU A 165 11.87 22.61 2.60
N ILE A 166 11.78 22.38 1.29
CA ILE A 166 12.94 22.43 0.39
C ILE A 166 12.94 23.70 -0.47
N GLU A 167 14.14 24.22 -0.67
CA GLU A 167 14.52 25.26 -1.63
C GLU A 167 15.34 24.66 -2.78
N LYS A 168 16.08 23.57 -2.52
CA LYS A 168 16.90 22.87 -3.52
C LYS A 168 16.70 21.35 -3.45
N PRO A 169 16.96 20.61 -4.55
CA PRO A 169 16.76 19.17 -4.58
C PRO A 169 17.58 18.37 -3.55
N ASP A 170 18.75 18.87 -3.14
CA ASP A 170 19.70 18.19 -2.25
C ASP A 170 19.63 18.65 -0.78
N ASP A 171 18.60 19.42 -0.43
CA ASP A 171 18.36 19.90 0.93
C ASP A 171 18.25 18.76 1.95
N LEU A 172 18.44 19.11 3.23
CA LEU A 172 18.27 18.22 4.37
C LEU A 172 16.98 18.58 5.12
N LEU A 173 16.30 17.57 5.65
CA LEU A 173 15.25 17.80 6.66
C LEU A 173 15.88 17.85 8.04
N GLU A 174 16.16 19.06 8.51
CA GLU A 174 16.58 19.28 9.90
C GLU A 174 15.38 19.17 10.84
N PRO A 175 15.50 18.46 11.98
CA PRO A 175 14.39 18.27 12.92
C PRO A 175 13.79 19.59 13.46
N SER A 176 14.59 20.65 13.52
CA SER A 176 14.22 22.00 13.96
C SER A 176 13.26 22.73 13.01
N ARG A 177 13.18 22.32 11.75
CA ARG A 177 12.30 22.93 10.74
C ARG A 177 10.87 22.41 10.79
N LEU A 178 10.61 21.44 11.66
CA LEU A 178 9.26 20.92 11.91
C LEU A 178 8.63 21.74 13.04
N ASP A 179 7.81 22.72 12.69
CA ASP A 179 7.07 23.54 13.65
C ASP A 179 5.55 23.29 13.61
N VAL A 180 4.82 23.94 14.52
CA VAL A 180 3.38 23.72 14.74
C VAL A 180 2.52 24.12 13.52
N SER A 181 2.99 25.01 12.66
CA SER A 181 2.27 25.45 11.45
C SER A 181 2.10 24.34 10.42
N LEU A 182 2.92 23.28 10.50
CA LEU A 182 2.89 22.15 9.57
C LEU A 182 1.88 21.06 9.97
N ARG A 183 1.18 21.22 11.09
CA ARG A 183 0.18 20.26 11.56
C ARG A 183 -0.89 20.03 10.49
N GLY A 184 -1.20 18.76 10.23
CA GLY A 184 -2.23 18.41 9.23
C GLY A 184 -1.80 18.61 7.77
N SER A 185 -0.53 18.90 7.49
CA SER A 185 -0.01 19.03 6.13
C SER A 185 0.69 17.77 5.65
N VAL A 186 0.85 17.64 4.33
CA VAL A 186 1.80 16.72 3.71
C VAL A 186 3.07 17.52 3.42
N ILE A 187 4.21 17.09 3.98
CA ILE A 187 5.46 17.84 3.91
C ILE A 187 6.34 17.30 2.79
N LEU A 188 6.73 18.16 1.86
CA LEU A 188 7.82 17.95 0.92
C LEU A 188 9.14 18.35 1.57
N ALA A 189 10.04 17.40 1.77
CA ALA A 189 11.33 17.61 2.39
C ALA A 189 12.47 16.90 1.63
N GLY A 190 13.70 17.27 1.97
CA GLY A 190 14.90 16.72 1.37
C GLY A 190 15.33 15.40 2.01
N HIS A 191 16.64 15.20 2.13
CA HIS A 191 17.20 13.98 2.69
C HIS A 191 17.04 13.94 4.22
N VAL A 192 16.61 12.79 4.75
CA VAL A 192 16.54 12.55 6.20
C VAL A 192 17.72 11.69 6.66
N ALA A 193 18.63 12.30 7.42
CA ALA A 193 19.80 11.63 7.98
C ALA A 193 19.55 11.03 9.39
N GLU A 194 18.69 11.66 10.19
CA GLU A 194 18.56 11.39 11.62
C GLU A 194 17.15 10.97 12.04
N ALA A 195 17.06 10.12 13.07
CA ALA A 195 15.79 9.64 13.61
C ALA A 195 14.92 10.74 14.20
N ALA A 196 15.53 11.83 14.70
CA ALA A 196 14.81 12.95 15.32
C ALA A 196 13.81 13.59 14.35
N ALA A 197 14.13 13.72 13.07
CA ALA A 197 13.20 14.29 12.09
C ALA A 197 11.89 13.47 11.96
N LEU A 198 12.01 12.13 11.91
CA LEU A 198 10.83 11.25 11.84
C LEU A 198 10.03 11.25 13.15
N LYS A 199 10.71 11.35 14.30
CA LYS A 199 10.04 11.41 15.60
C LYS A 199 9.31 12.74 15.80
N ASN A 200 9.94 13.86 15.48
CA ASN A 200 9.31 15.18 15.54
C ASN A 200 8.09 15.26 14.62
N ALA A 201 8.17 14.68 13.42
CA ALA A 201 7.01 14.56 12.52
C ALA A 201 5.93 13.59 13.03
N ALA A 202 6.22 12.71 14.00
CA ALA A 202 5.18 11.91 14.66
C ALA A 202 4.50 12.70 15.79
N GLU A 203 5.26 13.51 16.51
CA GLU A 203 4.76 14.38 17.59
C GLU A 203 3.95 15.55 17.06
N LEU A 204 4.34 16.10 15.90
CA LEU A 204 3.56 17.04 15.10
C LEU A 204 2.71 16.20 14.13
N PRO A 205 1.41 15.96 14.36
CA PRO A 205 0.63 15.03 13.56
C PRO A 205 0.45 15.54 12.11
N VAL A 206 1.46 15.30 11.28
CA VAL A 206 1.47 15.56 9.85
C VAL A 206 0.70 14.47 9.14
N ARG A 207 0.16 14.79 7.96
CA ARG A 207 -0.54 13.83 7.09
C ARG A 207 0.43 13.02 6.26
N GLY A 208 1.70 13.40 6.14
CA GLY A 208 2.70 12.58 5.48
C GLY A 208 4.00 13.30 5.18
N LEU A 209 5.02 12.51 4.81
CA LEU A 209 6.32 13.00 4.35
C LEU A 209 6.58 12.52 2.92
N VAL A 210 6.93 13.46 2.04
CA VAL A 210 7.47 13.22 0.70
C VAL A 210 8.92 13.63 0.72
N LEU A 211 9.82 12.66 0.62
CA LEU A 211 11.24 12.86 0.81
C LEU A 211 12.01 12.59 -0.49
N SER A 212 13.10 13.32 -0.73
CA SER A 212 14.05 12.92 -1.77
C SER A 212 14.64 11.56 -1.43
N SER A 213 15.21 11.42 -0.23
CA SER A 213 15.87 10.21 0.20
C SER A 213 16.00 10.11 1.73
N MET A 214 16.44 8.95 2.22
CA MET A 214 16.61 8.71 3.66
C MET A 214 17.80 7.79 3.94
N SER A 215 18.42 7.95 5.11
CA SER A 215 19.42 7.00 5.60
C SER A 215 18.84 5.58 5.74
N PRO A 216 19.50 4.53 5.23
CA PRO A 216 19.02 3.14 5.36
C PRO A 216 18.79 2.70 6.81
N ALA A 217 19.57 3.24 7.76
CA ALA A 217 19.43 2.92 9.19
C ALA A 217 18.05 3.29 9.76
N LEU A 218 17.32 4.19 9.10
CA LEU A 218 16.01 4.67 9.54
C LEU A 218 14.84 3.82 9.03
N ILE A 219 15.08 2.80 8.19
CA ILE A 219 14.02 1.94 7.64
C ILE A 219 13.12 1.32 8.73
N PRO A 220 13.64 0.75 9.83
CA PRO A 220 12.79 0.17 10.88
C PRO A 220 11.87 1.21 11.52
N LEU A 221 12.38 2.42 11.76
CA LEU A 221 11.62 3.53 12.34
C LEU A 221 10.56 4.06 11.37
N ALA A 222 10.92 4.28 10.11
CA ALA A 222 10.01 4.77 9.07
C ALA A 222 8.83 3.82 8.81
N ARG A 223 9.03 2.50 8.92
CA ARG A 223 7.94 1.51 8.83
C ARG A 223 6.93 1.65 9.97
N GLN A 224 7.40 2.00 11.17
CA GLN A 224 6.57 2.15 12.37
C GLN A 224 5.94 3.54 12.49
N ALA A 225 6.42 4.54 11.75
CA ALA A 225 5.88 5.90 11.76
C ALA A 225 4.35 5.90 11.50
N PRO A 226 3.54 6.67 12.26
CA PRO A 226 2.07 6.61 12.18
C PRO A 226 1.49 7.30 10.94
N TYR A 227 2.33 7.91 10.09
CA TYR A 227 1.95 8.64 8.88
C TYR A 227 2.66 8.05 7.65
N PRO A 228 2.14 8.28 6.42
CA PRO A 228 2.80 7.84 5.19
C PRO A 228 4.13 8.53 4.94
N ILE A 229 5.12 7.75 4.51
CA ILE A 229 6.45 8.23 4.08
C ILE A 229 6.72 7.70 2.68
N LEU A 230 6.91 8.62 1.74
CA LEU A 230 7.27 8.35 0.34
C LEU A 230 8.71 8.79 0.08
N LEU A 231 9.55 7.90 -0.45
CA LEU A 231 10.87 8.27 -0.96
C LEU A 231 10.85 8.30 -2.48
N LEU A 232 11.25 9.42 -3.08
CA LEU A 232 11.29 9.59 -4.53
C LEU A 232 12.56 8.96 -5.14
N ASP A 233 13.70 9.16 -4.48
CA ASP A 233 15.03 8.75 -4.99
C ASP A 233 15.70 7.66 -4.15
N GLY A 234 15.07 7.25 -3.05
CA GLY A 234 15.40 6.03 -2.32
C GLY A 234 16.33 6.25 -1.13
N PHE A 235 17.30 5.37 -0.94
CA PHE A 235 18.14 5.36 0.25
C PHE A 235 19.56 5.90 0.00
N GLY A 236 20.15 6.47 1.07
CA GLY A 236 21.41 7.20 1.01
C GLY A 236 21.18 8.67 0.68
N ARG A 237 22.25 9.49 0.70
CA ARG A 237 22.13 10.92 0.39
C ARG A 237 21.99 11.12 -1.12
N ARG A 238 20.75 11.34 -1.56
CA ARG A 238 20.41 11.54 -2.98
C ARG A 238 19.56 12.80 -3.14
N PRO A 239 19.86 13.67 -4.12
CA PRO A 239 19.01 14.79 -4.45
C PRO A 239 17.68 14.30 -5.01
N MET A 240 16.64 15.12 -4.83
CA MET A 240 15.35 14.92 -5.48
C MET A 240 15.51 14.95 -7.00
N ASN A 241 14.82 14.07 -7.71
CA ASN A 241 14.69 14.16 -9.15
C ASN A 241 14.21 15.57 -9.58
N ALA A 242 14.89 16.18 -10.56
CA ALA A 242 14.62 17.56 -10.97
C ALA A 242 13.20 17.76 -11.53
N ALA A 243 12.64 16.76 -12.23
CA ALA A 243 11.27 16.81 -12.72
C ALA A 243 10.26 16.75 -11.57
N ALA A 244 10.47 15.85 -10.59
CA ALA A 244 9.62 15.76 -9.41
C ALA A 244 9.71 17.04 -8.56
N PHE A 245 10.92 17.54 -8.32
CA PHE A 245 11.16 18.78 -7.60
C PHE A 245 10.41 19.95 -8.25
N LYS A 246 10.55 20.15 -9.57
CA LYS A 246 9.84 21.19 -10.32
C LYS A 246 8.32 21.01 -10.26
N LEU A 247 7.83 19.79 -10.44
CA LEU A 247 6.39 19.52 -10.45
C LEU A 247 5.75 19.78 -9.07
N LEU A 248 6.40 19.33 -7.99
CA LEU A 248 5.86 19.47 -6.64
C LEU A 248 5.97 20.92 -6.13
N THR A 249 7.10 21.59 -6.37
CA THR A 249 7.30 23.00 -5.94
C THR A 249 6.43 24.00 -6.70
N THR A 250 5.99 23.68 -7.92
CA THR A 250 5.02 24.52 -8.65
C THR A 250 3.57 24.27 -8.23
N ASN A 251 3.31 23.26 -7.40
CA ASN A 251 1.97 22.86 -6.94
C ASN A 251 1.80 22.88 -5.41
N LEU A 252 2.62 23.66 -4.71
CA LEU A 252 2.48 23.86 -3.27
C LEU A 252 1.12 24.46 -2.92
N LYS A 253 0.67 24.19 -1.68
CA LYS A 253 -0.63 24.62 -1.14
C LYS A 253 -1.85 24.00 -1.82
N ARG A 254 -1.67 22.95 -2.62
CA ARG A 254 -2.76 22.11 -3.14
C ARG A 254 -2.95 20.87 -2.28
N ASP A 255 -4.16 20.35 -2.27
CA ASP A 255 -4.44 19.03 -1.69
C ASP A 255 -3.78 17.93 -2.52
N VAL A 256 -3.07 17.06 -1.82
CA VAL A 256 -2.39 15.91 -2.41
C VAL A 256 -2.79 14.64 -1.69
N ILE A 257 -2.66 13.54 -2.40
CA ILE A 257 -2.93 12.22 -1.88
C ILE A 257 -1.64 11.44 -1.93
N LEU A 258 -1.19 11.01 -0.76
CA LEU A 258 0.04 10.29 -0.59
C LEU A 258 -0.28 8.82 -0.38
N ASN A 259 -0.12 8.01 -1.42
CA ASN A 259 -0.21 6.56 -1.32
C ASN A 259 1.20 5.98 -1.19
N ALA A 260 1.66 5.79 0.05
CA ALA A 260 2.96 5.19 0.33
C ALA A 260 2.90 3.66 0.45
N GLU A 261 2.02 2.98 -0.29
CA GLU A 261 1.96 1.52 -0.36
C GLU A 261 3.31 0.89 -0.73
N ALA A 262 3.55 -0.35 -0.28
CA ALA A 262 4.76 -1.05 -0.66
C ALA A 262 4.77 -1.31 -2.18
N ALA A 263 5.88 -0.97 -2.84
CA ALA A 263 6.04 -1.20 -4.28
C ALA A 263 5.84 -2.68 -4.64
N ASN A 264 4.88 -2.96 -5.51
CA ASN A 264 4.66 -4.27 -6.12
C ASN A 264 4.78 -4.16 -7.64
N ARG A 265 6.01 -4.31 -8.12
CA ARG A 265 6.38 -4.17 -9.54
C ARG A 265 5.74 -5.24 -10.43
N THR A 266 5.45 -6.43 -9.89
CA THR A 266 4.74 -7.46 -10.65
C THR A 266 3.30 -7.09 -10.96
N GLN A 267 2.68 -6.27 -10.11
CA GLN A 267 1.34 -5.72 -10.31
C GLN A 267 1.36 -4.28 -10.86
N GLY A 268 2.55 -3.73 -11.13
CA GLY A 268 2.71 -2.35 -11.62
C GLY A 268 2.35 -1.28 -10.59
N THR A 269 2.24 -1.63 -9.30
CA THR A 269 1.92 -0.65 -8.26
C THR A 269 3.21 -0.12 -7.63
N LEU A 270 3.33 1.21 -7.62
CA LEU A 270 4.41 1.93 -6.96
C LEU A 270 3.79 2.91 -5.96
N PRO A 271 4.49 3.21 -4.85
CA PRO A 271 4.08 4.30 -3.99
C PRO A 271 4.11 5.60 -4.79
N GLU A 272 3.16 6.48 -4.54
CA GLU A 272 2.97 7.66 -5.37
C GLU A 272 2.33 8.80 -4.59
N LEU A 273 2.52 10.00 -5.12
CA LEU A 273 1.78 11.18 -4.78
C LEU A 273 0.92 11.58 -5.99
N PHE A 274 -0.37 11.79 -5.75
CA PHE A 274 -1.32 12.26 -6.74
C PHE A 274 -1.85 13.65 -6.38
N LEU A 275 -1.90 14.54 -7.37
CA LEU A 275 -2.54 15.86 -7.25
C LEU A 275 -3.64 15.97 -8.30
N ALA A 276 -4.88 16.17 -7.86
CA ALA A 276 -5.97 16.47 -8.78
C ALA A 276 -5.73 17.87 -9.39
N LEU A 277 -5.65 17.94 -10.72
CA LEU A 277 -5.44 19.19 -11.45
C LEU A 277 -6.61 19.45 -12.39
N PRO A 278 -7.02 20.71 -12.57
CA PRO A 278 -8.04 21.06 -13.57
C PRO A 278 -7.48 20.82 -14.98
N PHE A 279 -8.34 20.36 -15.88
CA PHE A 279 -8.01 20.13 -17.28
C PHE A 279 -9.20 20.54 -18.17
N ASN A 280 -8.90 21.04 -19.37
CA ASN A 280 -9.93 21.43 -20.34
C ASN A 280 -10.35 20.26 -21.24
N GLN A 281 -9.38 19.40 -21.57
CA GLN A 281 -9.58 18.16 -22.30
C GLN A 281 -8.94 17.03 -21.50
N GLU A 282 -9.55 15.85 -21.56
CA GLU A 282 -9.05 14.72 -20.80
C GLU A 282 -7.61 14.39 -21.24
N PRO A 283 -6.65 14.33 -20.30
CA PRO A 283 -5.26 13.98 -20.62
C PRO A 283 -5.14 12.56 -21.18
N PRO A 284 -4.03 12.22 -21.84
CA PRO A 284 -3.76 10.85 -22.24
C PRO A 284 -3.67 9.93 -21.01
N GLU A 285 -4.13 8.70 -21.20
CA GLU A 285 -4.02 7.67 -20.17
C GLU A 285 -2.58 7.18 -20.04
N ALA A 286 -2.05 7.19 -18.81
CA ALA A 286 -0.72 6.67 -18.51
C ALA A 286 -0.77 5.13 -18.44
N PRO A 287 -0.04 4.41 -19.30
CA PRO A 287 -0.09 2.94 -19.31
C PRO A 287 0.60 2.34 -18.08
N ALA A 288 0.03 1.34 -17.41
CA ALA A 288 0.72 0.71 -16.27
C ALA A 288 2.04 -0.01 -16.65
N PHE A 289 2.13 -0.44 -17.91
CA PHE A 289 3.30 -1.11 -18.47
C PHE A 289 3.57 -0.59 -19.88
N GLU A 290 4.84 -0.40 -20.19
CA GLU A 290 5.28 -0.16 -21.57
C GLU A 290 5.96 -1.40 -22.15
N THR A 291 5.96 -1.51 -23.47
CA THR A 291 6.83 -2.47 -24.15
C THR A 291 8.19 -1.80 -24.34
N PHE A 292 9.26 -2.49 -23.96
CA PHE A 292 10.60 -1.95 -24.21
C PHE A 292 10.79 -1.70 -25.71
N ALA A 293 11.26 -0.49 -26.04
CA ALA A 293 11.59 -0.05 -27.38
C ALA A 293 12.95 0.67 -27.36
N GLN A 294 13.70 0.52 -28.44
CA GLN A 294 14.97 1.22 -28.61
C GLN A 294 14.75 2.75 -28.56
N GLY A 295 15.67 3.47 -27.92
CA GLY A 295 15.59 4.91 -27.74
C GLY A 295 14.79 5.35 -26.52
N GLN A 296 14.09 4.45 -25.81
CA GLN A 296 13.43 4.79 -24.55
C GLN A 296 14.43 5.18 -23.47
N THR A 297 14.06 6.17 -22.67
CA THR A 297 14.78 6.52 -21.45
C THR A 297 14.41 5.53 -20.35
N VAL A 298 15.41 4.92 -19.74
CA VAL A 298 15.24 3.91 -18.70
C VAL A 298 16.02 4.27 -17.45
N ARG A 299 15.47 3.88 -16.30
CA ARG A 299 16.11 3.92 -15.00
C ARG A 299 16.59 2.53 -14.62
N ILE A 300 17.83 2.44 -14.14
CA ILE A 300 18.40 1.19 -13.65
C ILE A 300 18.05 1.02 -12.17
N ILE A 301 17.40 -0.09 -11.84
CA ILE A 301 16.99 -0.44 -10.47
C ILE A 301 17.86 -1.53 -9.83
N SER A 302 19.05 -1.78 -10.39
CA SER A 302 20.01 -2.73 -9.83
C SER A 302 20.87 -2.13 -8.71
N MET A 303 21.36 -2.98 -7.80
CA MET A 303 22.28 -2.56 -6.73
C MET A 303 23.65 -2.08 -7.24
N LEU A 304 24.06 -2.50 -8.44
CA LEU A 304 25.36 -2.13 -9.03
C LEU A 304 25.34 -0.71 -9.62
N HIS A 305 24.19 -0.27 -10.14
CA HIS A 305 24.01 1.05 -10.74
C HIS A 305 22.68 1.70 -10.29
N PRO A 306 22.46 1.88 -8.98
CA PRO A 306 21.12 2.17 -8.44
C PRO A 306 20.67 3.58 -8.80
N GLY A 307 19.58 3.67 -9.58
CA GLY A 307 18.96 4.93 -9.98
C GLY A 307 19.65 5.66 -11.13
N ARG A 308 20.64 5.05 -11.79
CA ARG A 308 21.27 5.63 -12.99
C ARG A 308 20.27 5.65 -14.14
N ILE A 309 20.24 6.75 -14.89
CA ILE A 309 19.39 6.94 -16.06
C ILE A 309 20.24 6.76 -17.31
N GLY A 310 19.65 6.17 -18.34
CA GLY A 310 20.25 6.07 -19.66
C GLY A 310 19.23 5.78 -20.75
N THR A 311 19.72 5.64 -21.97
CA THR A 311 18.90 5.35 -23.14
C THR A 311 19.07 3.88 -23.54
N LEU A 312 17.97 3.20 -23.83
CA LEU A 312 17.97 1.83 -24.30
C LEU A 312 18.52 1.76 -25.73
N VAL A 313 19.72 1.19 -25.91
CA VAL A 313 20.43 1.21 -27.20
C VAL A 313 20.04 0.04 -28.10
N HIS A 314 19.81 -1.15 -27.54
CA HIS A 314 19.49 -2.34 -28.32
C HIS A 314 18.76 -3.38 -27.47
N LEU A 315 17.58 -3.79 -27.92
CA LEU A 315 16.85 -4.96 -27.42
C LEU A 315 17.26 -6.24 -28.16
N PRO A 316 18.01 -7.17 -27.56
CA PRO A 316 18.28 -8.45 -28.20
C PRO A 316 17.07 -9.38 -28.12
N GLU A 317 16.92 -10.21 -29.15
CA GLU A 317 15.86 -11.23 -29.22
C GLU A 317 16.20 -12.45 -28.33
N GLU A 318 17.49 -12.71 -28.12
CA GLU A 318 18.00 -13.85 -27.37
C GLU A 318 18.44 -13.51 -25.94
N LEU A 319 18.60 -14.55 -25.11
CA LEU A 319 19.13 -14.43 -23.76
C LEU A 319 20.65 -14.20 -23.78
N THR A 320 21.11 -13.20 -23.04
CA THR A 320 22.54 -12.92 -22.87
C THR A 320 23.05 -13.57 -21.58
N ILE A 321 24.29 -14.09 -21.61
CA ILE A 321 24.98 -14.55 -20.41
C ILE A 321 25.60 -13.32 -19.72
N LEU A 322 25.16 -13.05 -18.50
CA LEU A 322 25.71 -11.99 -17.66
C LEU A 322 27.07 -12.41 -17.08
N PRO A 323 27.91 -11.47 -16.61
CA PRO A 323 29.15 -11.79 -15.90
C PRO A 323 28.98 -12.75 -14.71
N SER A 324 27.78 -12.79 -14.12
CA SER A 324 27.41 -13.72 -13.05
C SER A 324 27.14 -15.17 -13.51
N GLY A 325 27.17 -15.45 -14.82
CA GLY A 325 26.78 -16.75 -15.40
C GLY A 325 25.27 -16.93 -15.60
N VAL A 326 24.45 -15.98 -15.14
CA VAL A 326 22.99 -16.03 -15.30
C VAL A 326 22.59 -15.68 -16.74
N ARG A 327 21.67 -16.46 -17.32
CA ARG A 327 21.05 -16.17 -18.62
C ARG A 327 19.80 -15.33 -18.41
N ALA A 328 19.80 -14.11 -18.94
CA ALA A 328 18.66 -13.20 -18.84
C ALA A 328 18.48 -12.42 -20.14
N LYS A 329 17.27 -11.93 -20.38
CA LYS A 329 17.07 -10.89 -21.41
C LYS A 329 17.73 -9.61 -20.89
N SER A 330 18.70 -9.09 -21.62
CA SER A 330 19.49 -7.94 -21.20
C SER A 330 19.65 -6.97 -22.35
N SER A 331 19.61 -5.68 -22.08
CA SER A 331 19.82 -4.62 -23.07
C SER A 331 21.08 -3.85 -22.76
N ARG A 332 21.71 -3.28 -23.81
CA ARG A 332 22.69 -2.21 -23.61
C ARG A 332 21.97 -0.92 -23.27
N VAL A 333 22.45 -0.24 -22.23
CA VAL A 333 21.97 1.06 -21.79
C VAL A 333 23.13 2.04 -21.88
N ARG A 334 22.94 3.11 -22.65
CA ARG A 334 23.90 4.21 -22.73
C ARG A 334 23.59 5.22 -21.65
N LEU A 335 24.49 5.36 -20.69
CA LEU A 335 24.37 6.33 -19.59
C LEU A 335 24.65 7.75 -20.10
N GLU A 336 24.26 8.76 -19.33
CA GLU A 336 24.55 10.16 -19.64
C GLU A 336 26.06 10.46 -19.81
N SER A 337 26.92 9.68 -19.13
CA SER A 337 28.38 9.74 -19.29
C SER A 337 28.89 9.25 -20.65
N GLY A 338 28.02 8.70 -21.51
CA GLY A 338 28.37 8.05 -22.78
C GLY A 338 28.79 6.57 -22.63
N GLU A 339 28.98 6.09 -21.41
CA GLU A 339 29.29 4.69 -21.11
C GLU A 339 28.11 3.77 -21.48
N GLU A 340 28.39 2.65 -22.16
CA GLU A 340 27.40 1.62 -22.43
C GLU A 340 27.60 0.42 -21.50
N ILE A 341 26.54 0.08 -20.76
CA ILE A 341 26.54 -1.06 -19.84
C ILE A 341 25.47 -2.08 -20.21
N LEU A 342 25.72 -3.35 -19.93
CA LEU A 342 24.77 -4.44 -20.14
C LEU A 342 23.91 -4.63 -18.88
N VAL A 343 22.60 -4.45 -18.99
CA VAL A 343 21.68 -4.52 -17.86
C VAL A 343 20.52 -5.49 -18.17
N PRO A 344 20.16 -6.41 -17.25
CA PRO A 344 18.95 -7.22 -17.39
C PRO A 344 17.70 -6.34 -17.54
N LEU A 345 16.78 -6.71 -18.44
CA LEU A 345 15.52 -5.98 -18.62
C LEU A 345 14.69 -5.93 -17.34
N SER A 346 14.81 -6.96 -16.48
CA SER A 346 14.18 -7.00 -15.15
C SER A 346 14.71 -5.95 -14.18
N ASN A 347 15.86 -5.34 -14.50
CA ASN A 347 16.50 -4.30 -13.71
C ASN A 347 16.34 -2.91 -14.35
N LEU A 348 15.41 -2.77 -15.30
CA LEU A 348 15.11 -1.52 -15.98
C LEU A 348 13.64 -1.14 -15.76
N GLU A 349 13.42 0.14 -15.49
CA GLU A 349 12.10 0.78 -15.50
C GLU A 349 12.09 1.82 -16.61
N VAL A 350 11.01 1.89 -17.39
CA VAL A 350 10.84 2.97 -18.37
C VAL A 350 10.47 4.24 -17.62
N LEU A 351 11.10 5.36 -17.97
CA LEU A 351 10.74 6.67 -17.43
C LEU A 351 9.72 7.32 -18.34
N GLY A 352 8.56 7.69 -17.77
CA GLY A 352 7.45 8.30 -18.47
C GLY A 352 7.02 9.64 -17.90
#